data_AF-A0AA96YEV7-F1
#
_entry.id   AF-A0AA96YEV7-F1
#
_cell.length_a   1.000
_cell.length_b   1.000
_cell.length_c   1.000
_cell.angle_alpha   90.00
_cell.angle_beta   90.00
_cell.angle_gamma   90.00
#
_symmetry.space_group_name_H-M   'P 1'
#
loop_
_entity.id
_entity.type
_entity.pdbx_description
1 polymer ?
#
loop_
_entity_poly.entity_id
_entity_poly.type
_entity_poly.pdbx_seq_one_letter_code
_entity_poly.pdbx_strand_id
1 'polypeptide(L)'
;MKFTTITTAAAMQKMKNFIIACPTEKLTYAKKRFQQLGYHSALKMSDEDILSALTSNEHNMQAFIQQYEAVKDTPLIDLPLDTRLLSLSNSFINTAVPPAIELILATLDENTPSPACISQHISTHTDDLFNDREHLREKLRLILSLIQQPMLQSEIIYTDLNTFRHVYQPITSPDATESEETYGLAFLDLMGVELCILINQPCLELNARHTPKIAGFQNEFYLYTLLHELTHLLIGSNDDSYNTPTEETEDINLYSTANLKPHEIDNADNYCTLIFITLALMHKRGCLDLTQF
;
A
#
# COMPACT_ATOMS: atom_id res chain seq x y z
N MET A 1 -4.16 -3.63 -12.17
CA MET A 1 -4.74 -2.63 -11.26
C MET A 1 -4.40 -1.27 -11.84
N LYS A 2 -5.30 -0.29 -11.74
CA LYS A 2 -5.04 1.07 -12.22
C LYS A 2 -5.10 2.05 -11.06
N PHE A 3 -4.03 2.80 -10.83
CA PHE A 3 -4.05 3.95 -9.94
C PHE A 3 -4.55 5.19 -10.68
N THR A 4 -5.42 5.93 -10.02
CA THR A 4 -5.91 7.24 -10.44
C THR A 4 -5.81 8.21 -9.28
N THR A 5 -5.68 9.49 -9.57
CA THR A 5 -5.55 10.51 -8.53
C THR A 5 -6.85 11.27 -8.36
N ILE A 6 -7.19 11.60 -7.12
CA ILE A 6 -8.28 12.50 -6.78
C ILE A 6 -7.77 13.58 -5.84
N THR A 7 -8.42 14.75 -5.85
CA THR A 7 -8.12 15.80 -4.87
C THR A 7 -8.76 15.46 -3.51
N THR A 8 -8.24 16.05 -2.43
CA THR A 8 -8.89 16.02 -1.11
C THR A 8 -10.37 16.41 -1.21
N ALA A 9 -10.69 17.50 -1.92
CA ALA A 9 -12.07 17.95 -2.12
C ALA A 9 -12.96 16.87 -2.78
N ALA A 10 -12.47 16.22 -3.84
CA ALA A 10 -13.21 15.16 -4.53
C ALA A 10 -13.42 13.94 -3.63
N ALA A 11 -12.41 13.56 -2.84
CA ALA A 11 -12.51 12.50 -1.86
C ALA A 11 -13.59 12.79 -0.79
N MET A 12 -13.57 13.99 -0.20
CA MET A 12 -14.57 14.38 0.80
C MET A 12 -15.98 14.38 0.22
N GLN A 13 -16.15 14.83 -1.03
CA GLN A 13 -17.44 14.78 -1.70
C GLN A 13 -17.93 13.34 -1.93
N LYS A 14 -17.03 12.40 -2.25
CA LYS A 14 -17.38 10.98 -2.38
C LYS A 14 -17.79 10.37 -1.04
N MET A 15 -17.03 10.64 0.03
CA MET A 15 -17.38 10.20 1.38
C MET A 15 -18.75 10.73 1.79
N LYS A 16 -19.02 12.02 1.53
CA LYS A 16 -20.32 12.65 1.79
C LYS A 16 -21.45 11.97 1.04
N ASN A 17 -21.24 11.66 -0.25
CA ASN A 17 -22.23 10.96 -1.07
C ASN A 17 -22.48 9.54 -0.56
N PHE A 18 -21.45 8.84 -0.09
CA PHE A 18 -21.60 7.49 0.48
C PHE A 18 -22.40 7.51 1.78
N ILE A 19 -22.09 8.43 2.72
CA ILE A 19 -22.80 8.55 4.01
C ILE A 19 -24.31 8.72 3.79
N ILE A 20 -24.71 9.58 2.85
CA ILE A 20 -26.13 9.87 2.56
C ILE A 20 -26.81 8.85 1.66
N ALA A 21 -26.06 7.90 1.08
CA ALA A 21 -26.62 6.88 0.19
C ALA A 21 -27.59 5.96 0.95
N CYS A 22 -28.57 5.41 0.25
CA CYS A 22 -29.51 4.49 0.89
C CYS A 22 -28.82 3.15 1.23
N PRO A 23 -29.31 2.37 2.22
CA PRO A 23 -28.68 1.11 2.63
C PRO A 23 -28.43 0.13 1.47
N THR A 24 -29.36 0.06 0.51
CA THR A 24 -29.22 -0.81 -0.67
C THR A 24 -28.02 -0.43 -1.55
N GLU A 25 -27.75 0.86 -1.73
CA GLU A 25 -26.60 1.35 -2.49
C GLU A 25 -25.28 1.05 -1.75
N LYS A 26 -25.26 1.27 -0.43
CA LYS A 26 -24.11 0.95 0.43
C LYS A 26 -23.77 -0.54 0.38
N LEU A 27 -24.78 -1.41 0.51
CA LEU A 27 -24.64 -2.86 0.40
C LEU A 27 -24.14 -3.29 -0.98
N THR A 28 -24.72 -2.72 -2.05
CA THR A 28 -24.31 -3.02 -3.42
C THR A 28 -22.86 -2.65 -3.65
N TYR A 29 -22.45 -1.48 -3.17
CA TYR A 29 -21.07 -1.03 -3.21
C TYR A 29 -20.16 -2.01 -2.44
N ALA A 30 -20.42 -2.26 -1.15
CA ALA A 30 -19.59 -3.11 -0.31
C ALA A 30 -19.45 -4.53 -0.86
N LYS A 31 -20.55 -5.18 -1.26
CA LYS A 31 -20.52 -6.54 -1.83
C LYS A 31 -19.74 -6.60 -3.14
N LYS A 32 -19.89 -5.59 -4.01
CA LYS A 32 -19.08 -5.51 -5.23
C LYS A 32 -17.59 -5.42 -4.89
N ARG A 33 -17.21 -4.66 -3.86
CA ARG A 33 -15.82 -4.57 -3.40
C ARG A 33 -15.31 -5.89 -2.83
N PHE A 34 -16.08 -6.55 -1.97
CA PHE A 34 -15.71 -7.87 -1.44
C PHE A 34 -15.49 -8.89 -2.55
N GLN A 35 -16.31 -8.86 -3.60
CA GLN A 35 -16.12 -9.72 -4.76
C GLN A 35 -14.83 -9.38 -5.52
N GLN A 36 -14.54 -8.10 -5.74
CA GLN A 36 -13.32 -7.65 -6.42
C GLN A 36 -12.05 -8.01 -5.65
N LEU A 37 -12.08 -7.90 -4.32
CA LEU A 37 -10.94 -8.19 -3.44
C LEU A 37 -10.83 -9.68 -3.05
N GLY A 38 -11.77 -10.53 -3.48
CA GLY A 38 -11.75 -11.97 -3.14
C GLY A 38 -12.14 -12.26 -1.68
N TYR A 39 -12.80 -11.34 -0.98
CA TYR A 39 -13.27 -11.51 0.40
C TYR A 39 -14.52 -12.39 0.46
N HIS A 40 -14.33 -13.68 0.16
CA HIS A 40 -15.40 -14.68 0.10
C HIS A 40 -16.11 -14.90 1.44
N SER A 41 -15.44 -14.69 2.56
CA SER A 41 -16.05 -14.72 3.90
C SER A 41 -17.01 -13.55 4.10
N ALA A 42 -16.60 -12.34 3.73
CA ALA A 42 -17.43 -11.14 3.81
C ALA A 42 -18.69 -11.22 2.92
N LEU A 43 -18.59 -11.88 1.77
CA LEU A 43 -19.74 -12.14 0.89
C LEU A 43 -20.81 -13.08 1.50
N LYS A 44 -20.46 -13.83 2.56
CA LYS A 44 -21.39 -14.72 3.27
C LYS A 44 -22.05 -14.04 4.49
N MET A 45 -21.60 -12.85 4.87
CA MET A 45 -22.19 -12.08 5.96
C MET A 45 -23.62 -11.66 5.61
N SER A 46 -24.46 -11.49 6.62
CA SER A 46 -25.80 -10.94 6.42
C SER A 46 -25.72 -9.46 6.01
N ASP A 47 -26.75 -8.96 5.34
CA ASP A 47 -26.82 -7.55 4.95
C ASP A 47 -26.77 -6.64 6.19
N GLU A 48 -27.38 -7.07 7.29
CA GLU A 48 -27.35 -6.36 8.57
C GLU A 48 -25.93 -6.29 9.15
N ASP A 49 -25.17 -7.40 9.11
CA ASP A 49 -23.79 -7.43 9.59
C ASP A 49 -22.87 -6.54 8.75
N ILE A 50 -23.05 -6.54 7.42
CA ILE A 50 -22.28 -5.67 6.52
C ILE A 50 -22.58 -4.20 6.81
N LEU A 51 -23.85 -3.82 6.92
CA LEU A 51 -24.24 -2.44 7.25
C LEU A 51 -23.76 -2.02 8.64
N SER A 52 -23.84 -2.93 9.62
CA SER A 52 -23.32 -2.70 10.97
C SER A 52 -21.81 -2.43 10.93
N ALA A 53 -21.04 -3.26 10.21
CA ALA A 53 -19.60 -3.07 10.04
C ALA A 53 -19.24 -1.73 9.36
N LEU A 54 -20.06 -1.27 8.41
CA LEU A 54 -19.87 0.03 7.74
C LEU A 54 -20.12 1.23 8.67
N THR A 55 -20.81 1.06 9.79
CA THR A 55 -21.15 2.18 10.68
C THR A 55 -19.90 2.86 11.26
N SER A 56 -18.89 2.08 11.67
CA SER A 56 -17.61 2.64 12.15
C SER A 56 -16.92 3.47 11.06
N ASN A 57 -16.96 2.97 9.82
CA ASN A 57 -16.37 3.66 8.68
C ASN A 57 -17.08 4.98 8.38
N GLU A 58 -18.41 5.02 8.48
CA GLU A 58 -19.17 6.25 8.29
C GLU A 58 -18.86 7.31 9.35
N HIS A 59 -18.59 6.92 10.60
CA HIS A 59 -18.15 7.86 11.64
C HIS A 59 -16.80 8.49 11.30
N ASN A 60 -15.84 7.69 10.83
CA ASN A 60 -14.53 8.18 10.41
C ASN A 60 -14.65 9.11 9.19
N MET A 61 -15.41 8.73 8.16
CA MET A 61 -15.70 9.59 7.02
C MET A 61 -16.28 10.95 7.44
N GLN A 62 -17.23 10.93 8.37
CA GLN A 62 -17.88 12.13 8.86
C GLN A 62 -16.87 13.05 9.57
N ALA A 63 -15.92 12.47 10.32
CA ALA A 63 -14.83 13.22 10.92
C ALA A 63 -13.92 13.86 9.85
N PHE A 64 -13.50 13.12 8.81
CA PHE A 64 -12.65 13.68 7.74
C PHE A 64 -13.34 14.85 7.03
N ILE A 65 -14.62 14.70 6.72
CA ILE A 65 -15.42 15.76 6.12
C ILE A 65 -15.47 16.99 7.03
N GLN A 66 -15.68 16.80 8.33
CA GLN A 66 -15.73 17.92 9.29
C GLN A 66 -14.40 18.64 9.41
N GLN A 67 -13.28 17.90 9.48
CA GLN A 67 -11.94 18.51 9.55
C GLN A 67 -11.62 19.27 8.26
N TYR A 68 -11.89 18.66 7.09
CA TYR A 68 -11.72 19.33 5.81
C TYR A 68 -12.54 20.62 5.71
N GLU A 69 -13.83 20.58 6.05
CA GLU A 69 -14.71 21.74 5.98
C GLU A 69 -14.26 22.87 6.92
N ALA A 70 -13.59 22.56 8.03
CA ALA A 70 -13.05 23.55 8.96
C ALA A 70 -11.83 24.30 8.40
N VAL A 71 -11.08 23.69 7.46
CA VAL A 71 -9.80 24.24 6.97
C VAL A 71 -9.75 24.49 5.47
N LYS A 72 -10.75 24.08 4.68
CA LYS A 72 -10.77 24.19 3.21
C LYS A 72 -10.61 25.62 2.65
N ASP A 73 -10.96 26.64 3.43
CA ASP A 73 -10.83 28.05 3.04
C ASP A 73 -9.47 28.65 3.49
N THR A 74 -8.66 27.87 4.19
CA THR A 74 -7.26 28.21 4.48
C THR A 74 -6.47 28.09 3.19
N PRO A 75 -5.56 29.03 2.86
CA PRO A 75 -4.69 28.88 1.70
C PRO A 75 -3.82 27.64 1.86
N LEU A 76 -4.22 26.56 1.21
CA LEU A 76 -3.41 25.36 1.07
C LEU A 76 -2.42 25.64 -0.07
N ILE A 77 -1.17 25.23 0.12
CA ILE A 77 -0.19 25.32 -0.97
C ILE A 77 -0.67 24.36 -2.04
N ASP A 78 -1.05 24.89 -3.21
CA ASP A 78 -1.33 24.07 -4.39
C ASP A 78 -0.05 23.27 -4.71
N LEU A 79 -0.01 22.00 -4.33
CA LEU A 79 0.98 21.09 -4.83
C LEU A 79 0.52 20.63 -6.21
N PRO A 80 1.25 20.95 -7.29
CA PRO A 80 0.92 20.42 -8.59
C PRO A 80 1.04 18.90 -8.54
N LEU A 81 -0.02 18.21 -8.93
CA LEU A 81 -0.01 16.76 -9.08
C LEU A 81 1.15 16.34 -9.99
N ASP A 82 2.13 15.60 -9.46
CA ASP A 82 3.19 15.04 -10.30
C ASP A 82 2.64 13.81 -11.05
N THR A 83 2.15 14.04 -12.26
CA THR A 83 1.66 13.00 -13.15
C THR A 83 2.73 11.94 -13.48
N ARG A 84 4.02 12.27 -13.31
CA ARG A 84 5.12 11.32 -13.45
C ARG A 84 5.12 10.30 -12.31
N LEU A 85 4.86 10.74 -11.07
CA LEU A 85 4.71 9.82 -9.93
C LEU A 85 3.53 8.87 -10.14
N LEU A 86 2.37 9.35 -10.58
CA LEU A 86 1.23 8.47 -10.87
C LEU A 86 1.55 7.45 -11.97
N SER A 87 2.22 7.89 -13.05
CA SER A 87 2.67 6.99 -14.12
C SER A 87 3.67 5.97 -13.59
N LEU A 88 4.58 6.41 -12.73
CA LEU A 88 5.58 5.58 -12.08
C LEU A 88 4.94 4.51 -11.18
N SER A 89 4.00 4.88 -10.30
CA SER A 89 3.26 3.94 -9.45
C SER A 89 2.55 2.86 -10.27
N ASN A 90 1.86 3.29 -11.34
CA ASN A 90 1.20 2.36 -12.26
C ASN A 90 2.21 1.42 -12.93
N SER A 91 3.33 1.96 -13.42
CA SER A 91 4.35 1.17 -14.10
C SER A 91 5.02 0.18 -13.14
N PHE A 92 5.41 0.62 -11.94
CA PHE A 92 6.07 -0.22 -10.94
C PHE A 92 5.18 -1.40 -10.53
N ILE A 93 3.95 -1.12 -10.10
CA ILE A 93 3.03 -2.17 -9.62
C ILE A 93 2.61 -3.14 -10.73
N ASN A 94 2.45 -2.67 -11.97
CA ASN A 94 1.98 -3.55 -13.05
C ASN A 94 3.13 -4.19 -13.86
N THR A 95 4.37 -3.72 -13.75
CA THR A 95 5.50 -4.21 -14.56
C THR A 95 6.65 -4.79 -13.75
N ALA A 96 6.97 -4.24 -12.58
CA ALA A 96 8.07 -4.72 -11.75
C ALA A 96 7.62 -5.76 -10.72
N VAL A 97 6.54 -5.47 -9.99
CA VAL A 97 6.05 -6.34 -8.90
C VAL A 97 5.61 -7.74 -9.37
N PRO A 98 4.86 -7.90 -10.49
CA PRO A 98 4.37 -9.23 -10.87
C PRO A 98 5.49 -10.24 -11.17
N PRO A 99 6.52 -9.90 -11.99
CA PRO A 99 7.65 -10.81 -12.21
C PRO A 99 8.42 -11.18 -10.94
N ALA A 100 8.54 -10.27 -9.96
CA ALA A 100 9.18 -10.58 -8.69
C ALA A 100 8.37 -11.59 -7.88
N ILE A 101 7.05 -11.38 -7.79
CA ILE A 101 6.14 -12.35 -7.13
C ILE A 101 6.17 -13.70 -7.83
N GLU A 102 6.16 -13.73 -9.17
CA GLU A 102 6.26 -14.96 -9.95
C GLU A 102 7.56 -15.72 -9.66
N LEU A 103 8.69 -15.01 -9.51
CA LEU A 103 9.97 -15.63 -9.16
C LEU A 103 10.00 -16.17 -7.72
N ILE A 104 9.36 -15.48 -6.76
CA ILE A 104 9.19 -16.00 -5.40
C ILE A 104 8.33 -17.26 -5.44
N LEU A 105 7.19 -17.23 -6.12
CA LEU A 105 6.27 -18.38 -6.26
C LEU A 105 6.96 -19.58 -6.92
N ALA A 106 7.78 -19.34 -7.95
CA ALA A 106 8.60 -20.38 -8.59
C ALA A 106 9.63 -20.98 -7.63
N THR A 107 10.19 -20.18 -6.72
CA THR A 107 11.13 -20.66 -5.69
C THR A 107 10.42 -21.47 -4.60
N LEU A 108 9.15 -21.15 -4.31
CA LEU A 108 8.32 -21.90 -3.38
C LEU A 108 7.85 -23.24 -3.96
N ASP A 109 7.84 -23.42 -5.28
CA ASP A 109 7.48 -24.67 -5.94
C ASP A 109 8.72 -25.53 -6.19
N GLU A 110 8.84 -26.63 -5.45
CA GLU A 110 9.95 -27.58 -5.55
C GLU A 110 10.12 -28.20 -6.95
N ASN A 111 9.10 -28.10 -7.81
CA ASN A 111 9.12 -28.64 -9.16
C ASN A 111 9.55 -27.64 -10.24
N THR A 112 9.72 -26.35 -9.89
CA THR A 112 10.06 -25.32 -10.88
C THR A 112 11.58 -25.14 -11.00
N PRO A 113 12.17 -25.36 -12.19
CA PRO A 113 13.60 -25.17 -12.38
C PRO A 113 13.95 -23.67 -12.34
N SER A 114 14.71 -23.27 -11.32
CA SER A 114 15.30 -21.94 -11.18
C SER A 114 16.81 -22.05 -10.89
N PRO A 115 17.64 -21.07 -11.28
CA PRO A 115 19.07 -21.12 -10.98
C PRO A 115 19.31 -21.28 -9.47
N ALA A 116 20.06 -22.31 -9.08
CA ALA A 116 20.25 -22.69 -7.67
C ALA A 116 20.63 -21.53 -6.75
N CYS A 117 21.48 -20.61 -7.21
CA CYS A 117 21.88 -19.44 -6.42
C CYS A 117 20.77 -18.39 -6.21
N ILE A 118 19.86 -18.22 -7.17
CA ILE A 118 18.73 -17.28 -7.06
C ILE A 118 17.69 -17.88 -6.11
N SER A 119 17.33 -19.14 -6.35
CA SER A 119 16.43 -19.88 -5.48
C SER A 119 16.93 -19.90 -4.04
N GLN A 120 18.22 -20.19 -3.82
CA GLN A 120 18.77 -20.24 -2.47
C GLN A 120 18.67 -18.88 -1.75
N HIS A 121 18.98 -17.78 -2.44
CA HIS A 121 18.90 -16.45 -1.82
C HIS A 121 17.48 -16.07 -1.44
N ILE A 122 16.51 -16.30 -2.35
CA ILE A 122 15.09 -16.04 -2.09
C ILE A 122 14.57 -16.96 -0.97
N SER A 123 14.95 -18.24 -0.98
CA SER A 123 14.57 -19.20 0.06
C SER A 123 15.10 -18.79 1.44
N THR A 124 16.36 -18.32 1.54
CA THR A 124 16.90 -17.85 2.82
C THR A 124 16.04 -16.73 3.41
N HIS A 125 15.76 -15.69 2.63
CA HIS A 125 14.92 -14.58 3.12
C HIS A 125 13.45 -14.97 3.34
N THR A 126 12.95 -15.94 2.57
CA THR A 126 11.63 -16.52 2.80
C THR A 126 11.57 -17.18 4.17
N ASP A 127 12.56 -18.00 4.52
CA ASP A 127 12.61 -18.72 5.79
C ASP A 127 12.88 -17.79 6.98
N ASP A 128 13.62 -16.71 6.77
CA ASP A 128 13.84 -15.67 7.79
C ASP A 128 12.54 -14.92 8.13
N LEU A 129 11.74 -14.58 7.11
CA LEU A 129 10.56 -13.73 7.26
C LEU A 129 9.28 -14.53 7.54
N PHE A 130 9.17 -15.76 7.06
CA PHE A 130 7.94 -16.54 7.04
C PHE A 130 8.16 -17.97 7.55
N ASN A 131 7.22 -18.49 8.34
CA ASN A 131 7.23 -19.88 8.82
C ASN A 131 6.19 -20.78 8.12
N ASP A 132 5.29 -20.20 7.32
CA ASP A 132 4.25 -20.91 6.58
C ASP A 132 4.35 -20.59 5.08
N ARG A 133 5.04 -21.47 4.35
CA ARG A 133 5.27 -21.32 2.90
C ARG A 133 4.00 -21.49 2.07
N GLU A 134 3.04 -22.29 2.52
CA GLU A 134 1.78 -22.47 1.80
C GLU A 134 0.90 -21.23 1.94
N HIS A 135 0.84 -20.65 3.15
CA HIS A 135 0.13 -19.40 3.39
C HIS A 135 0.75 -18.23 2.60
N LEU A 136 2.08 -18.12 2.63
CA LEU A 136 2.81 -17.13 1.82
C LEU A 136 2.47 -17.28 0.33
N ARG A 137 2.47 -18.53 -0.17
CA ARG A 137 2.13 -18.83 -1.57
C ARG A 137 0.69 -18.42 -1.90
N GLU A 138 -0.27 -18.69 -1.02
CA GLU A 138 -1.67 -18.28 -1.19
C GLU A 138 -1.80 -16.76 -1.29
N LYS A 139 -1.20 -16.04 -0.35
CA LYS A 139 -1.22 -14.56 -0.28
C LYS A 139 -0.55 -13.92 -1.48
N LEU A 140 0.62 -14.41 -1.89
CA LEU A 140 1.32 -13.93 -3.08
C LEU A 140 0.52 -14.17 -4.37
N ARG A 141 -0.15 -15.32 -4.50
CA ARG A 141 -1.06 -15.58 -5.63
C ARG A 141 -2.26 -14.63 -5.63
N LEU A 142 -2.79 -14.31 -4.45
CA LEU A 142 -3.88 -13.35 -4.32
C LEU A 142 -3.42 -11.94 -4.75
N ILE A 143 -2.28 -11.46 -4.25
CA ILE A 143 -1.67 -10.19 -4.68
C ILE A 143 -1.50 -10.16 -6.19
N LEU A 144 -0.85 -11.18 -6.77
CA LEU A 144 -0.61 -11.27 -8.20
C LEU A 144 -1.91 -11.22 -9.01
N SER A 145 -2.91 -12.00 -8.60
CA SER A 145 -4.22 -12.04 -9.25
C SER A 145 -4.89 -10.67 -9.20
N LEU A 146 -4.92 -10.01 -8.04
CA LEU A 146 -5.57 -8.71 -7.85
C LEU A 146 -4.84 -7.59 -8.61
N ILE A 147 -3.50 -7.60 -8.65
CA ILE A 147 -2.72 -6.68 -9.49
C ILE A 147 -3.03 -6.91 -10.97
N GLN A 148 -3.21 -8.15 -11.42
CA GLN A 148 -3.49 -8.42 -12.83
C GLN A 148 -4.97 -8.18 -13.22
N GLN A 149 -5.86 -7.95 -12.25
CA GLN A 149 -7.27 -7.68 -12.54
C GLN A 149 -7.50 -6.25 -13.06
N PRO A 150 -8.16 -6.08 -14.21
CA PRO A 150 -8.44 -4.76 -14.78
C PRO A 150 -9.58 -4.01 -14.07
N MET A 151 -10.40 -4.70 -13.28
CA MET A 151 -11.55 -4.11 -12.58
C MET A 151 -11.18 -3.45 -11.26
N LEU A 152 -9.96 -3.69 -10.75
CA LEU A 152 -9.47 -3.10 -9.54
C LEU A 152 -8.81 -1.75 -9.88
N GLN A 153 -9.59 -0.69 -9.67
CA GLN A 153 -9.08 0.67 -9.64
C GLN A 153 -8.68 1.01 -8.21
N SER A 154 -7.70 1.88 -8.07
CA SER A 154 -7.25 2.43 -6.81
C SER A 154 -7.12 3.95 -6.92
N GLU A 155 -7.60 4.69 -5.92
CA GLU A 155 -7.66 6.15 -5.95
C GLU A 155 -6.73 6.76 -4.90
N ILE A 156 -5.62 7.31 -5.37
CA ILE A 156 -4.60 8.00 -4.58
C ILE A 156 -5.07 9.43 -4.31
N ILE A 157 -5.09 9.84 -3.04
CA ILE A 157 -5.34 11.24 -2.71
C ILE A 157 -4.02 11.99 -2.69
N TYR A 158 -3.81 12.87 -3.64
CA TYR A 158 -2.65 13.76 -3.60
C TYR A 158 -2.97 14.98 -2.72
N THR A 159 -2.18 15.22 -1.67
CA THR A 159 -2.43 16.31 -0.71
C THR A 159 -1.12 16.91 -0.20
N ASP A 160 -1.17 18.17 0.24
CA ASP A 160 -0.02 18.84 0.84
C ASP A 160 0.10 18.57 2.34
N LEU A 161 1.28 18.83 2.91
CA LEU A 161 1.56 18.58 4.32
C LEU A 161 0.61 19.35 5.26
N ASN A 162 0.22 20.56 4.88
CA ASN A 162 -0.69 21.36 5.69
C ASN A 162 -2.09 20.73 5.71
N THR A 163 -2.60 20.33 4.55
CA THR A 163 -3.86 19.56 4.48
C THR A 163 -3.75 18.24 5.23
N PHE A 164 -2.64 17.50 5.08
CA PHE A 164 -2.39 16.27 5.83
C PHE A 164 -2.55 16.46 7.35
N ARG A 165 -1.79 17.40 7.92
CA ARG A 165 -1.76 17.68 9.36
C ARG A 165 -3.10 18.12 9.94
N HIS A 166 -3.89 18.86 9.16
CA HIS A 166 -5.14 19.44 9.66
C HIS A 166 -6.38 18.62 9.32
N VAL A 167 -6.36 17.81 8.26
CA VAL A 167 -7.51 17.04 7.82
C VAL A 167 -7.39 15.56 8.19
N TYR A 168 -6.22 14.95 8.00
CA TYR A 168 -6.07 13.50 8.04
C TYR A 168 -5.46 13.01 9.36
N GLN A 169 -4.30 13.56 9.74
CA GLN A 169 -3.59 13.18 10.96
C GLN A 169 -4.46 13.17 12.23
N PRO A 170 -5.35 14.17 12.48
CA PRO A 170 -6.16 14.19 13.70
C PRO A 170 -7.11 12.99 13.85
N ILE A 171 -7.36 12.26 12.77
CA ILE A 171 -8.28 11.11 12.74
C ILE A 171 -7.51 9.79 12.66
N THR A 172 -6.42 9.75 11.88
CA THR A 172 -5.68 8.51 11.65
C THR A 172 -4.59 8.26 12.68
N SER A 173 -3.91 9.30 13.16
CA SER A 173 -2.85 9.20 14.16
C SER A 173 -2.75 10.53 14.93
N PRO A 174 -3.68 10.79 15.89
CA PRO A 174 -3.69 12.03 16.64
C PRO A 174 -2.44 12.22 17.51
N ASP A 175 -1.73 11.12 17.79
CA ASP A 175 -0.49 11.09 18.57
C ASP A 175 0.77 10.94 17.69
N ALA A 176 0.64 11.06 16.36
CA ALA A 176 1.76 10.93 15.43
C ALA A 176 2.89 11.92 15.72
N THR A 177 4.12 11.41 15.72
CA THR A 177 5.34 12.23 15.77
C THR A 177 5.66 12.85 14.40
N GLU A 178 6.54 13.86 14.34
CA GLU A 178 6.96 14.50 13.07
C GLU A 178 7.52 13.49 12.03
N SER A 179 8.05 12.34 12.46
CA SER A 179 8.51 11.28 11.55
C SER A 179 7.34 10.56 10.86
N GLU A 180 6.26 10.26 11.59
CA GLU A 180 5.02 9.68 11.04
C GLU A 180 4.30 10.64 10.08
N GLU A 181 4.44 11.95 10.29
CA GLU A 181 3.92 12.98 9.37
C GLU A 181 4.54 12.92 7.97
N THR A 182 5.70 12.28 7.85
CA THR A 182 6.40 12.13 6.57
C THR A 182 5.91 10.95 5.75
N TYR A 183 5.22 10.01 6.41
CA TYR A 183 4.68 8.78 5.83
C TYR A 183 3.16 8.71 5.96
N GLY A 184 2.52 9.81 6.31
CA GLY A 184 1.11 9.84 6.65
C GLY A 184 0.26 9.28 5.53
N LEU A 185 -0.29 8.08 5.71
CA LEU A 185 -1.11 7.38 4.72
C LEU A 185 -2.42 7.04 5.42
N ALA A 186 -3.53 7.57 4.90
CA ALA A 186 -4.84 7.37 5.53
C ALA A 186 -5.51 6.14 4.93
N PHE A 187 -5.42 5.02 5.62
CA PHE A 187 -6.13 3.79 5.27
C PHE A 187 -7.60 3.93 5.63
N LEU A 188 -8.45 3.94 4.62
CA LEU A 188 -9.89 3.95 4.83
C LEU A 188 -10.50 2.86 3.97
N ASP A 189 -10.33 1.62 4.43
CA ASP A 189 -10.97 0.45 3.83
C ASP A 189 -12.46 0.70 3.60
N LEU A 190 -12.92 0.36 2.41
CA LEU A 190 -14.33 0.39 2.01
C LEU A 190 -14.99 1.79 2.03
N MET A 191 -14.22 2.88 2.09
CA MET A 191 -14.76 4.23 2.29
C MET A 191 -15.08 5.05 1.02
N GLY A 192 -15.26 4.41 -0.14
CA GLY A 192 -15.51 5.14 -1.39
C GLY A 192 -14.25 5.75 -2.04
N VAL A 193 -13.10 5.62 -1.39
CA VAL A 193 -11.75 5.89 -1.91
C VAL A 193 -10.94 4.62 -1.70
N GLU A 194 -10.34 4.12 -2.77
CA GLU A 194 -9.95 2.72 -2.90
C GLU A 194 -8.58 2.41 -2.26
N LEU A 195 -7.73 3.43 -2.09
CA LEU A 195 -6.45 3.39 -1.36
C LEU A 195 -5.98 4.84 -1.19
N CYS A 196 -6.22 5.48 -0.06
CA CYS A 196 -5.79 6.85 0.14
C CYS A 196 -4.30 6.90 0.53
N ILE A 197 -3.44 6.76 -0.47
CA ILE A 197 -2.03 7.12 -0.34
C ILE A 197 -1.94 8.64 -0.42
N LEU A 198 -1.64 9.29 0.70
CA LEU A 198 -1.32 10.71 0.75
C LEU A 198 0.17 10.85 0.41
N ILE A 199 0.45 11.43 -0.76
CA ILE A 199 1.82 11.76 -1.14
C ILE A 199 2.03 13.23 -0.78
N ASN A 200 2.68 13.48 0.34
CA ASN A 200 3.06 14.84 0.73
C ASN A 200 4.50 15.15 0.27
N GLN A 201 4.83 16.45 0.18
CA GLN A 201 6.15 16.91 -0.26
C GLN A 201 7.31 16.40 0.62
N PRO A 202 7.18 16.33 1.96
CA PRO A 202 8.19 15.69 2.82
C PRO A 202 8.50 14.22 2.46
N CYS A 203 7.52 13.40 2.08
CA CYS A 203 7.75 12.02 1.60
C CYS A 203 8.68 11.98 0.38
N LEU A 204 8.47 12.90 -0.56
CA LEU A 204 9.32 13.05 -1.75
C LEU A 204 10.72 13.57 -1.40
N GLU A 205 10.84 14.44 -0.40
CA GLU A 205 12.11 14.95 0.10
C GLU A 205 12.91 13.88 0.86
N LEU A 206 12.25 13.03 1.68
CA LEU A 206 12.91 11.87 2.30
C LEU A 206 13.41 10.88 1.27
N ASN A 207 12.61 10.60 0.24
CA ASN A 207 13.03 9.74 -0.85
C ASN A 207 14.30 10.27 -1.56
N ALA A 208 14.46 11.60 -1.64
CA ALA A 208 15.69 12.23 -2.15
C ALA A 208 16.88 12.18 -1.17
N ARG A 209 16.62 12.10 0.15
CA ARG A 209 17.66 12.05 1.21
C ARG A 209 18.12 10.63 1.52
N HIS A 210 17.20 9.68 1.60
CA HIS A 210 17.41 8.32 2.10
C HIS A 210 17.45 7.25 1.01
N THR A 211 17.65 7.61 -0.26
CA THR A 211 17.68 6.64 -1.38
C THR A 211 18.61 5.47 -1.04
N PRO A 212 18.10 4.25 -0.78
CA PRO A 212 18.95 3.10 -0.56
C PRO A 212 19.65 2.79 -1.88
N LYS A 213 20.98 2.91 -1.94
CA LYS A 213 21.73 2.70 -3.20
C LYS A 213 22.02 1.23 -3.49
N ILE A 214 21.14 0.29 -3.11
CA ILE A 214 21.40 -1.14 -3.32
C ILE A 214 20.99 -1.55 -4.75
N ALA A 215 19.80 -1.16 -5.21
CA ALA A 215 19.40 -1.32 -6.61
C ALA A 215 19.51 -0.02 -7.43
N GLY A 216 19.60 1.15 -6.78
CA GLY A 216 20.02 2.40 -7.41
C GLY A 216 19.00 3.01 -8.37
N PHE A 217 17.71 2.83 -8.12
CA PHE A 217 16.64 3.42 -8.91
C PHE A 217 15.94 4.57 -8.19
N GLN A 218 15.27 5.44 -8.95
CA GLN A 218 14.64 6.63 -8.41
C GLN A 218 13.39 6.23 -7.62
N ASN A 219 13.01 6.99 -6.60
CA ASN A 219 11.73 6.77 -5.90
C ASN A 219 11.58 5.45 -5.16
N GLU A 220 12.68 4.75 -4.87
CA GLU A 220 12.68 3.43 -4.24
C GLU A 220 11.88 3.41 -2.94
N PHE A 221 12.11 4.39 -2.06
CA PHE A 221 11.39 4.48 -0.79
C PHE A 221 9.90 4.73 -0.99
N TYR A 222 9.55 5.65 -1.90
CA TYR A 222 8.16 5.92 -2.25
C TYR A 222 7.44 4.66 -2.79
N LEU A 223 8.12 3.89 -3.65
CA LEU A 223 7.56 2.68 -4.25
C LEU A 223 7.44 1.53 -3.25
N TYR A 224 8.32 1.48 -2.25
CA TYR A 224 8.22 0.55 -1.13
C TYR A 224 6.97 0.85 -0.30
N THR A 225 6.80 2.09 0.11
CA THR A 225 5.63 2.55 0.86
C THR A 225 4.33 2.31 0.08
N LEU A 226 4.30 2.61 -1.22
CA LEU A 226 3.17 2.29 -2.10
C LEU A 226 2.81 0.79 -2.08
N LEU A 227 3.81 -0.09 -2.10
CA LEU A 227 3.59 -1.53 -2.07
C LEU A 227 3.11 -2.00 -0.70
N HIS A 228 3.66 -1.45 0.39
CA HIS A 228 3.23 -1.70 1.76
C HIS A 228 1.72 -1.43 1.92
N GLU A 229 1.24 -0.27 1.48
CA GLU A 229 -0.20 0.04 1.57
C GLU A 229 -1.06 -0.82 0.69
N LEU A 230 -0.52 -1.18 -0.47
CA LEU A 230 -1.20 -2.11 -1.32
C LEU A 230 -1.34 -3.49 -0.67
N THR A 231 -0.37 -3.96 0.13
CA THR A 231 -0.51 -5.25 0.83
C THR A 231 -1.64 -5.23 1.86
N HIS A 232 -1.81 -4.14 2.61
CA HIS A 232 -2.96 -4.00 3.52
C HIS A 232 -4.28 -4.13 2.77
N LEU A 233 -4.43 -3.40 1.67
CA LEU A 233 -5.65 -3.42 0.87
C LEU A 233 -5.92 -4.79 0.23
N LEU A 234 -4.89 -5.43 -0.32
CA LEU A 234 -5.06 -6.62 -1.15
C LEU A 234 -5.20 -7.90 -0.33
N ILE A 235 -4.52 -7.99 0.81
CA ILE A 235 -4.44 -9.22 1.59
C ILE A 235 -4.70 -9.06 3.08
N GLY A 236 -5.06 -7.86 3.53
CA GLY A 236 -5.37 -7.58 4.94
C GLY A 236 -4.16 -7.78 5.86
N SER A 237 -2.96 -7.40 5.41
CA SER A 237 -1.76 -7.42 6.24
C SER A 237 -1.86 -6.45 7.42
N ASN A 238 -0.95 -6.59 8.38
CA ASN A 238 -0.82 -5.76 9.58
C ASN A 238 0.56 -5.08 9.66
N ASP A 239 0.74 -4.27 10.69
CA ASP A 239 1.92 -3.45 10.96
C ASP A 239 2.64 -3.88 12.25
N ASP A 240 2.79 -5.19 12.44
CA ASP A 240 3.39 -5.73 13.67
C ASP A 240 4.91 -5.47 13.73
N SER A 241 5.57 -5.24 12.60
CA SER A 241 6.97 -4.82 12.52
C SER A 241 7.28 -3.95 11.29
N TYR A 242 8.16 -2.97 11.49
CA TYR A 242 8.59 -2.04 10.44
C TYR A 242 10.05 -2.25 10.05
N ASN A 243 10.33 -2.19 8.75
CA ASN A 243 11.70 -2.23 8.22
C ASN A 243 12.38 -0.85 8.33
N THR A 244 11.57 0.20 8.43
CA THR A 244 12.03 1.55 8.72
C THR A 244 12.24 1.73 10.22
N PRO A 245 13.42 2.23 10.65
CA PRO A 245 13.65 2.53 12.06
C PRO A 245 12.77 3.70 12.51
N THR A 246 12.36 3.67 13.78
CA THR A 246 11.51 4.70 14.42
C THR A 246 12.27 6.00 14.72
N GLU A 247 13.60 5.99 14.63
CA GLU A 247 14.47 7.15 14.86
C GLU A 247 15.02 7.67 13.52
N GLU A 248 15.35 8.96 13.45
CA GLU A 248 15.97 9.63 12.29
C GLU A 248 17.35 9.03 11.96
N THR A 249 17.39 7.82 11.41
CA THR A 249 18.63 7.23 10.91
C THR A 249 18.80 7.60 9.44
N GLU A 250 19.98 8.10 9.07
CA GLU A 250 20.29 8.49 7.70
C GLU A 250 20.26 7.30 6.71
N ASP A 251 20.47 6.06 7.19
CA ASP A 251 20.61 4.85 6.38
C ASP A 251 19.42 3.88 6.52
N ILE A 252 18.36 4.10 5.73
CA ILE A 252 17.26 3.13 5.61
C ILE A 252 17.67 2.04 4.61
N ASN A 253 17.62 0.77 5.01
CA ASN A 253 17.88 -0.37 4.13
C ASN A 253 16.62 -1.22 3.96
N LEU A 254 15.83 -0.92 2.92
CA LEU A 254 14.58 -1.60 2.56
C LEU A 254 14.75 -3.07 2.14
N TYR A 255 16.00 -3.54 2.00
CA TYR A 255 16.35 -4.92 1.66
C TYR A 255 16.85 -5.72 2.86
N SER A 256 16.97 -5.08 4.02
CA SER A 256 17.35 -5.74 5.26
C SER A 256 16.14 -6.44 5.87
N THR A 257 16.35 -7.62 6.45
CA THR A 257 15.36 -8.27 7.32
C THR A 257 15.65 -8.03 8.81
N ALA A 258 16.74 -7.33 9.14
CA ALA A 258 17.24 -7.21 10.51
C ALA A 258 16.30 -6.51 11.49
N ASN A 259 15.47 -5.58 10.98
CA ASN A 259 14.52 -4.82 11.78
C ASN A 259 13.13 -5.47 11.82
N LEU A 260 12.92 -6.51 11.01
CA LEU A 260 11.65 -7.20 10.89
C LEU A 260 11.56 -8.34 11.87
N LYS A 261 10.37 -8.52 12.45
CA LYS A 261 10.14 -9.67 13.30
C LYS A 261 10.02 -10.91 12.42
N PRO A 262 10.77 -11.97 12.74
CA PRO A 262 10.72 -13.19 11.96
C PRO A 262 9.36 -13.86 12.14
N HIS A 263 8.90 -14.50 11.07
CA HIS A 263 7.73 -15.38 11.07
C HIS A 263 6.37 -14.69 11.31
N GLU A 264 6.28 -13.39 11.04
CA GLU A 264 5.00 -12.66 11.02
C GLU A 264 4.38 -12.79 9.62
N ILE A 265 3.50 -13.78 9.47
CA ILE A 265 2.91 -14.15 8.18
C ILE A 265 1.97 -13.09 7.61
N ASP A 266 1.39 -12.25 8.46
CA ASP A 266 0.47 -11.19 8.05
C ASP A 266 1.15 -9.80 8.03
N ASN A 267 2.46 -9.66 8.30
CA ASN A 267 3.13 -8.35 8.34
C ASN A 267 3.42 -7.78 6.95
N ALA A 268 2.94 -6.57 6.67
CA ALA A 268 3.06 -5.89 5.37
C ALA A 268 4.52 -5.71 4.92
N ASP A 269 5.38 -5.30 5.84
CA ASP A 269 6.80 -5.07 5.55
C ASP A 269 7.58 -6.36 5.24
N ASN A 270 7.14 -7.51 5.77
CA ASN A 270 7.74 -8.79 5.42
C ASN A 270 7.51 -9.12 3.93
N TYR A 271 6.29 -8.88 3.42
CA TYR A 271 5.99 -9.06 2.00
C TYR A 271 6.77 -8.06 1.13
N CYS A 272 6.78 -6.79 1.51
CA CYS A 272 7.45 -5.73 0.74
C CYS A 272 8.94 -5.98 0.65
N THR A 273 9.59 -6.30 1.78
CA THR A 273 11.02 -6.59 1.85
C THR A 273 11.38 -7.80 1.00
N LEU A 274 10.60 -8.90 1.06
CA LEU A 274 10.87 -10.07 0.22
C LEU A 274 10.75 -9.75 -1.29
N ILE A 275 9.73 -8.95 -1.67
CA ILE A 275 9.55 -8.50 -3.06
C ILE A 275 10.73 -7.61 -3.48
N PHE A 276 11.15 -6.65 -2.65
CA PHE A 276 12.27 -5.75 -2.95
C PHE A 276 13.61 -6.48 -3.07
N ILE A 277 13.91 -7.41 -2.16
CA ILE A 277 15.08 -8.30 -2.28
C ILE A 277 15.07 -9.03 -3.62
N THR A 278 13.91 -9.56 -4.01
CA THR A 278 13.74 -10.27 -5.29
C THR A 278 13.93 -9.33 -6.49
N LEU A 279 13.38 -8.12 -6.45
CA LEU A 279 13.57 -7.08 -7.48
C LEU A 279 15.05 -6.73 -7.65
N ALA A 280 15.78 -6.50 -6.55
CA ALA A 280 17.21 -6.20 -6.58
C ALA A 280 18.03 -7.34 -7.20
N LEU A 281 17.68 -8.59 -6.89
CA LEU A 281 18.30 -9.76 -7.53
C LEU A 281 18.02 -9.79 -9.04
N MET A 282 16.78 -9.59 -9.46
CA MET A 282 16.41 -9.55 -10.89
C MET A 282 17.18 -8.44 -11.62
N HIS A 283 17.35 -7.28 -10.99
CA HIS A 283 18.14 -6.18 -11.52
C HIS A 283 19.61 -6.54 -11.71
N LYS A 284 20.23 -7.08 -10.66
CA LYS A 284 21.63 -7.52 -10.71
C LYS A 284 21.88 -8.60 -11.79
N ARG A 285 20.86 -9.36 -12.15
CA ARG A 285 20.91 -10.40 -13.20
C ARG A 285 20.58 -9.88 -14.60
N GLY A 286 20.19 -8.62 -14.74
CA GLY A 286 19.76 -8.03 -16.02
C GLY A 286 18.39 -8.54 -16.50
N CYS A 287 17.59 -9.13 -15.61
CA CYS A 287 16.24 -9.60 -15.92
C CYS A 287 15.19 -8.49 -15.84
N LEU A 288 15.48 -7.42 -15.09
CA LEU A 288 14.63 -6.25 -14.95
C LEU A 288 15.51 -5.01 -14.76
N ASP A 289 15.35 -3.98 -15.58
CA ASP A 289 16.03 -2.71 -15.31
C ASP A 289 15.19 -1.93 -14.31
N LEU A 290 15.68 -1.77 -13.08
CA LEU A 290 14.97 -1.00 -12.06
C LEU A 290 15.18 0.49 -12.26
N THR A 291 16.22 0.95 -12.96
CA THR A 291 16.55 2.38 -13.12
C THR A 291 15.51 3.18 -13.91
N GLN A 292 14.56 2.50 -14.54
CA GLN A 292 13.39 3.12 -15.18
C GLN A 292 12.32 3.57 -14.20
N PHE A 293 12.41 3.14 -12.93
CA PHE A 293 11.51 3.50 -11.85
C PHE A 293 12.18 4.55 -10.94
#